data_AF-A0A1J3DHX5-F1
#
_entry.id   AF-A0A1J3DHX5-F1
#
_cell.length_a   1.000
_cell.length_b   1.000
_cell.length_c   1.000
_cell.angle_alpha   90.00
_cell.angle_beta   90.00
_cell.angle_gamma   90.00
#
_symmetry.space_group_name_H-M   'P 1'
#
loop_
_entity.id
_entity.type
_entity.pdbx_description
1 polymer ?
#
loop_
_entity_poly.entity_id
_entity_poly.type
_entity_poly.pdbx_seq_one_letter_code
_entity_poly.pdbx_strand_id
1 'polypeptide(L)'
;CTFYSNWILDPVIYGKYPKEMVDILGPALPRFVKNDVNLKIARADFIGINHYTSYFVQDCLNSACNPGVGAFKAEGCFLKLDRRGNVTIGELTDVDWQHIDPDGFQKMLNYL
;
A
#
# COMPACT_ATOMS: atom_id res chain seq x y z
N CYS A 1 1.45 -4.66 -1.52
CA CYS A 1 0.94 -3.33 -1.07
C CYS A 1 0.72 -2.39 -2.26
N THR A 2 -0.25 -2.70 -3.12
CA THR A 2 -0.47 -1.97 -4.38
C THR A 2 -0.80 -0.49 -4.16
N PHE A 3 -1.75 -0.19 -3.27
CA PHE A 3 -2.25 1.17 -3.00
C PHE A 3 -1.49 1.93 -1.90
N TYR A 4 -0.33 1.42 -1.44
CA TYR A 4 0.48 2.07 -0.40
C TYR A 4 1.87 2.44 -0.91
N SER A 5 2.68 1.44 -1.30
CA SER A 5 4.06 1.68 -1.77
C SER A 5 4.18 1.53 -3.28
N ASN A 6 3.58 0.48 -3.86
CA ASN A 6 3.84 0.12 -5.25
C ASN A 6 3.21 1.09 -6.25
N TRP A 7 2.14 1.82 -5.89
CA TRP A 7 1.58 2.87 -6.75
C TRP A 7 2.56 4.01 -7.04
N ILE A 8 3.62 4.18 -6.22
CA ILE A 8 4.73 5.09 -6.47
C ILE A 8 5.93 4.32 -7.02
N LEU A 9 6.30 3.19 -6.42
CA LEU A 9 7.51 2.43 -6.80
C LEU A 9 7.42 1.85 -8.21
N ASP A 10 6.29 1.28 -8.62
CA ASP A 10 6.17 0.65 -9.93
C ASP A 10 6.27 1.68 -11.07
N PRO A 11 5.65 2.88 -10.99
CA PRO A 11 5.92 3.93 -11.96
C PRO A 11 7.39 4.35 -12.05
N VAL A 12 8.09 4.45 -10.91
CA VAL A 12 9.50 4.87 -10.87
C VAL A 12 10.43 3.80 -11.46
N ILE A 13 10.22 2.53 -11.09
CA ILE A 13 11.09 1.40 -11.44
C ILE A 13 10.73 0.79 -12.80
N TYR A 14 9.43 0.66 -13.11
CA TYR A 14 8.93 -0.05 -14.28
C TYR A 14 8.21 0.84 -15.28
N GLY A 15 7.99 2.13 -14.97
CA GLY A 15 7.32 3.07 -15.87
C GLY A 15 5.81 2.82 -16.02
N LYS A 16 5.19 2.06 -15.12
CA LYS A 16 3.76 1.72 -15.18
C LYS A 16 3.16 1.55 -13.79
N TYR A 17 1.87 1.81 -13.65
CA TYR A 17 1.15 1.49 -12.42
C TYR A 17 1.07 -0.03 -12.19
N PRO A 18 0.91 -0.47 -10.93
CA PRO A 18 0.67 -1.88 -10.62
C PRO A 18 -0.59 -2.39 -11.31
N LYS A 19 -0.58 -3.66 -11.71
CA LYS A 19 -1.68 -4.29 -12.46
C LYS A 19 -3.00 -4.23 -11.70
N GLU A 20 -3.00 -4.52 -10.41
CA GLU A 20 -4.22 -4.54 -9.60
C GLU A 20 -4.84 -3.15 -9.47
N MET A 21 -4.01 -2.09 -9.44
CA MET A 21 -4.51 -0.71 -9.42
C MET A 21 -5.20 -0.34 -10.73
N VAL A 22 -4.63 -0.75 -11.85
CA VAL A 22 -5.24 -0.58 -13.19
C VAL A 22 -6.56 -1.35 -13.27
N ASP A 23 -6.59 -2.59 -12.81
CA ASP A 23 -7.79 -3.45 -12.86
C ASP A 23 -8.90 -2.92 -11.94
N ILE A 24 -8.56 -2.43 -10.74
CA ILE A 24 -9.54 -1.87 -9.79
C ILE A 24 -10.03 -0.50 -10.28
N LEU A 25 -9.14 0.46 -10.53
CA LEU A 25 -9.54 1.84 -10.81
C LEU A 25 -9.99 2.07 -12.26
N GLY A 26 -9.47 1.29 -13.21
CA GLY A 26 -9.84 1.36 -14.61
C GLY A 26 -9.71 2.79 -15.17
N PRO A 27 -10.75 3.35 -15.83
CA PRO A 27 -10.70 4.68 -16.40
C PRO A 27 -10.48 5.83 -15.41
N ALA A 28 -10.71 5.62 -14.10
CA ALA A 28 -10.46 6.64 -13.08
C ALA A 28 -8.97 6.82 -12.78
N LEU A 29 -8.12 5.84 -13.13
CA LEU A 29 -6.68 5.95 -12.98
C LEU A 29 -6.10 6.84 -14.10
N PRO A 30 -5.37 7.92 -13.77
CA PRO A 30 -4.69 8.74 -14.77
C PRO A 30 -3.73 7.89 -15.60
N ARG A 31 -3.64 8.20 -16.90
CA ARG A 31 -2.67 7.56 -17.80
C ARG A 31 -1.44 8.43 -17.92
N PHE A 32 -0.27 7.84 -17.89
CA PHE A 32 0.94 8.55 -18.25
C PHE A 32 0.85 8.99 -19.72
N VAL A 33 0.99 10.29 -19.98
CA VAL A 33 1.12 10.79 -21.36
C VAL A 33 2.53 10.46 -21.83
N LYS A 34 2.73 10.19 -23.13
CA LYS A 34 4.06 9.84 -23.68
C LYS A 34 5.18 10.82 -23.30
N ASN A 35 4.86 12.09 -23.02
CA ASN A 35 5.82 13.08 -22.54
C ASN A 35 6.06 13.03 -21.02
N ASP A 36 5.16 12.47 -20.22
CA ASP A 36 5.34 12.22 -18.78
C ASP A 36 6.25 11.00 -18.55
N VAL A 37 6.22 10.02 -19.45
CA VAL A 37 7.12 8.84 -19.42
C VAL A 37 8.58 9.19 -19.78
N ASN A 38 8.88 10.48 -20.03
CA ASN A 38 10.25 10.99 -19.93
C ASN A 38 10.70 11.15 -18.46
N LEU A 39 9.86 10.80 -17.48
CA LEU A 39 10.27 10.02 -16.30
C LEU A 39 10.89 8.72 -16.83
N LYS A 40 12.08 8.86 -17.43
CA LYS A 40 13.01 7.78 -17.69
C LYS A 40 12.97 6.92 -16.45
N ILE A 41 12.69 5.62 -16.59
CA ILE A 41 12.89 4.59 -15.56
C ILE A 41 14.01 5.08 -14.67
N ALA A 42 13.64 5.64 -13.52
CA ALA A 42 14.61 6.41 -12.77
C ALA A 42 15.54 5.35 -12.24
N ARG A 43 16.82 5.40 -12.65
CA ARG A 43 17.86 4.69 -11.91
C ARG A 43 17.97 5.41 -10.59
N ALA A 44 17.09 5.06 -9.65
CA ALA A 44 17.18 5.53 -8.30
C ALA A 44 18.45 4.93 -7.72
N ASP A 45 19.38 5.78 -7.30
CA ASP A 45 20.62 5.33 -6.64
C ASP A 45 20.31 4.76 -5.24
N PHE A 46 19.18 5.17 -4.65
CA PHE A 46 18.68 4.67 -3.37
C PHE A 46 17.14 4.76 -3.32
N ILE A 47 16.54 3.89 -2.52
CA ILE A 47 15.10 3.94 -2.17
C ILE A 47 15.02 4.12 -0.65
N GLY A 48 14.39 5.22 -0.22
CA GLY A 48 14.12 5.49 1.18
C GLY A 48 12.72 5.00 1.57
N ILE A 49 12.60 4.32 2.70
CA ILE A 49 11.34 3.76 3.18
C ILE A 49 11.14 4.10 4.64
N ASN A 50 10.01 4.74 4.94
CA ASN A 50 9.60 5.02 6.29
C ASN A 50 8.61 3.95 6.75
N HIS A 51 9.01 3.12 7.70
CA HIS A 51 8.15 2.11 8.31
C HIS A 51 7.92 2.46 9.78
N TYR A 52 6.65 2.59 10.16
CA TYR A 52 6.25 2.92 11.53
C TYR A 52 5.53 1.78 12.23
N THR A 53 4.69 1.04 11.50
CA THR A 53 3.85 -0.04 12.01
C THR A 53 3.34 -0.90 10.85
N SER A 54 2.87 -2.10 11.15
CA SER A 54 2.08 -2.92 10.21
C SER A 54 0.58 -2.76 10.45
N TYR A 55 -0.22 -3.41 9.61
CA TYR A 55 -1.66 -3.55 9.78
C TYR A 55 -2.14 -4.94 9.35
N PHE A 56 -3.22 -5.41 9.96
CA PHE A 56 -4.02 -6.47 9.37
C PHE A 56 -4.86 -5.91 8.22
N VAL A 57 -5.13 -6.75 7.22
CA VAL A 57 -5.96 -6.38 6.08
C VAL A 57 -7.03 -7.44 5.86
N GLN A 58 -8.25 -6.99 5.57
CA GLN A 58 -9.35 -7.83 5.10
C GLN A 58 -9.69 -7.47 3.66
N ASP A 59 -9.88 -8.47 2.81
CA ASP A 59 -10.37 -8.26 1.44
C ASP A 59 -11.77 -7.63 1.45
N CYS A 60 -11.96 -6.58 0.66
CA CYS A 60 -13.25 -5.96 0.41
C CYS A 60 -13.61 -5.91 -1.07
N LEU A 61 -12.78 -6.52 -1.93
CA LEU A 61 -13.05 -6.61 -3.36
C LEU A 61 -14.06 -7.73 -3.64
N ASN A 62 -13.87 -8.90 -3.01
CA ASN A 62 -14.71 -10.07 -3.21
C ASN A 62 -15.51 -10.46 -1.97
N SER A 63 -15.38 -9.70 -0.88
CA SER A 63 -16.01 -10.00 0.41
C SER A 63 -16.78 -8.79 0.93
N ALA A 64 -17.83 -9.05 1.72
CA ALA A 64 -18.56 -7.99 2.41
C ALA A 64 -17.65 -7.33 3.46
N CYS A 65 -17.60 -6.00 3.46
CA CYS A 65 -16.84 -5.20 4.40
C CYS A 65 -17.66 -4.07 4.98
N ASN A 66 -17.36 -3.73 6.23
CA ASN A 66 -17.80 -2.48 6.82
C ASN A 66 -17.02 -1.32 6.19
N PRO A 67 -17.60 -0.10 6.17
CA PRO A 67 -16.86 1.11 5.81
C PRO A 67 -15.66 1.31 6.74
N GLY A 68 -14.56 1.83 6.20
CA GLY A 68 -13.35 2.12 6.95
C GLY A 68 -12.19 2.46 6.02
N VAL A 69 -11.03 2.73 6.62
CA VAL A 69 -9.82 3.11 5.89
C VAL A 69 -9.41 1.98 4.94
N GLY A 70 -9.25 2.29 3.65
CA GLY A 70 -8.88 1.35 2.60
C GLY A 70 -10.06 0.69 1.88
N ALA A 71 -11.26 0.70 2.50
CA ALA A 71 -12.40 -0.07 1.99
C ALA A 71 -12.99 0.55 0.72
N PHE A 72 -12.74 1.83 0.47
CA PHE A 72 -13.19 2.49 -0.75
C PHE A 72 -12.38 2.03 -1.97
N LYS A 73 -13.03 2.02 -3.13
CA LYS A 73 -12.41 1.64 -4.39
C LYS A 73 -11.15 2.45 -4.73
N ALA A 74 -11.17 3.74 -4.42
CA ALA A 74 -10.02 4.64 -4.63
C ALA A 74 -8.80 4.24 -3.78
N GLU A 75 -9.03 3.56 -2.66
CA GLU A 75 -7.99 3.16 -1.70
C GLU A 75 -7.56 1.70 -1.87
N GLY A 76 -8.21 0.92 -2.75
CA GLY A 76 -7.80 -0.43 -3.11
C GLY A 76 -8.70 -1.56 -2.62
N CYS A 77 -9.89 -1.26 -2.10
CA CYS A 77 -10.87 -2.25 -1.66
C CYS A 77 -10.32 -3.26 -0.62
N PHE A 78 -9.67 -2.76 0.44
CA PHE A 78 -9.27 -3.58 1.59
C PHE A 78 -9.56 -2.85 2.90
N LEU A 79 -10.00 -3.54 3.94
CA LEU A 79 -10.21 -2.91 5.24
C LEU A 79 -8.92 -3.02 6.06
N LYS A 80 -8.38 -1.87 6.45
CA LYS A 80 -7.25 -1.75 7.36
C LYS A 80 -7.69 -1.96 8.80
N LEU A 81 -7.02 -2.85 9.52
CA LEU A 81 -7.38 -3.26 10.88
C LEU A 81 -6.16 -3.19 11.83
N ASP A 82 -6.39 -2.73 13.05
CA ASP A 82 -5.41 -2.70 14.15
C ASP A 82 -5.29 -4.06 14.86
N ARG A 83 -6.30 -4.92 14.69
CA ARG A 83 -6.40 -6.22 15.33
C ARG A 83 -7.11 -7.26 14.45
N ARG A 84 -6.84 -8.53 14.71
CA ARG A 84 -7.57 -9.68 14.15
C ARG A 84 -8.11 -10.54 15.29
N GLY A 85 -9.40 -10.41 15.58
CA GLY A 85 -9.98 -10.98 16.79
C GLY A 85 -9.34 -10.38 18.03
N ASN A 86 -8.75 -11.22 18.88
CA ASN A 86 -8.05 -10.79 20.10
C ASN A 86 -6.55 -10.53 19.89
N VAL A 87 -6.04 -10.66 18.66
CA VAL A 87 -4.62 -10.47 18.35
C VAL A 87 -4.40 -9.05 17.83
N THR A 88 -3.55 -8.28 18.50
CA THR A 88 -3.09 -6.96 18.04
C THR A 88 -1.79 -7.09 17.24
N ILE A 89 -1.42 -6.02 16.52
CA ILE A 89 -0.14 -5.94 15.81
C ILE A 89 1.04 -5.94 16.79
N GLY A 90 0.89 -5.17 17.88
CA GLY A 90 1.87 -4.99 18.93
C GLY A 90 1.38 -3.98 19.97
N GLU A 91 2.28 -3.55 20.86
CA GLU A 91 2.00 -2.50 21.84
C GLU A 91 1.69 -1.17 21.15
N LEU A 92 0.67 -0.45 21.60
CA LEU A 92 0.32 0.87 21.07
C LEU A 92 1.21 1.94 21.72
N THR A 93 1.68 2.90 20.94
CA THR A 93 2.43 4.06 21.48
C THR A 93 1.48 5.18 21.93
N ASP A 94 2.04 6.33 22.32
CA ASP A 94 1.25 7.55 22.56
C ASP A 94 0.57 8.09 21.28
N VAL A 95 0.91 7.54 20.11
CA VAL A 95 0.25 7.84 18.84
C VAL A 95 -0.76 6.72 18.53
N ASP A 96 -2.04 7.10 18.48
CA ASP A 96 -3.21 6.21 18.44
C ASP A 96 -3.29 5.21 17.27
N TRP A 97 -2.54 5.43 16.19
CA TRP A 97 -2.47 4.52 15.04
C TRP A 97 -1.16 3.70 14.97
N GLN A 98 -0.19 3.95 15.85
CA GLN A 98 1.14 3.35 15.78
C GLN A 98 1.28 2.20 16.77
N HIS A 99 1.49 1.00 16.24
CA HIS A 99 1.88 -0.16 17.02
C HIS A 99 3.37 -0.47 16.84
N ILE A 100 4.01 -0.88 17.92
CA ILE A 100 5.40 -1.36 17.93
C ILE A 100 5.43 -2.73 17.25
N ASP A 101 6.02 -2.81 16.05
CA ASP A 101 6.11 -4.05 15.26
C ASP A 101 7.46 -4.19 14.53
N PRO A 102 8.52 -4.63 15.23
CA PRO A 102 9.82 -4.87 14.62
C PRO A 102 9.82 -6.02 13.60
N ASP A 103 9.00 -7.05 13.80
CA ASP A 103 8.88 -8.18 12.88
C ASP A 103 8.25 -7.75 11.54
N GLY A 104 7.29 -6.84 11.60
CA GLY A 104 6.71 -6.17 10.43
C GLY A 104 7.75 -5.47 9.58
N PHE A 105 8.68 -4.74 10.21
CA PHE A 105 9.77 -4.07 9.51
C PHE A 105 10.67 -5.07 8.79
N GLN A 106 11.05 -6.17 9.44
CA GLN A 106 11.86 -7.22 8.80
C GLN A 106 11.12 -7.87 7.62
N LYS A 107 9.82 -8.17 7.77
CA LYS A 107 9.00 -8.73 6.69
C LYS A 107 8.89 -7.77 5.50
N MET A 108 8.73 -6.48 5.78
CA MET A 108 8.70 -5.45 4.75
C MET A 108 10.03 -5.38 3.99
N LEU A 109 11.17 -5.37 4.68
CA LEU A 109 12.49 -5.37 4.04
C LEU A 109 12.71 -6.60 3.15
N ASN A 110 12.22 -7.76 3.56
CA ASN A 110 12.33 -8.99 2.76
C ASN A 110 11.38 -9.02 1.55
N TYR A 111 10.32 -8.22 1.56
CA TYR A 111 9.34 -8.16 0.47
C TYR A 111 9.81 -7.28 -0.69
N LEU A 112 10.56 -6.22 -0.39
CA LEU A 112 11.07 -5.24 -1.35
C LEU A 112 12.29 -5.78 -2.10
#